data_AF-A0A519ITX0-F1
#
_entry.id   AF-A0A519ITX0-F1
#
_cell.length_a   1.000
_cell.length_b   1.000
_cell.length_c   1.000
_cell.angle_alpha   90.00
_cell.angle_beta   90.00
_cell.angle_gamma   90.00
#
_symmetry.space_group_name_H-M   'P 1'
#
loop_
_entity.id
_entity.type
_entity.pdbx_description
1 polymer ?
#
loop_
_entity_poly.entity_id
_entity_poly.type
_entity_poly.pdbx_seq_one_letter_code
_entity_poly.pdbx_strand_id
1 'polypeptide(L)'
;ATGATVRFGDVAIYHAVLAALDLSPQWRDRLRRAFSRRKGPRELLEAAASNQAQPTGAVARLGSLAPAEAARGVQDELAKLGVEPVGRTVEDVAARLREKAADVAPAAAVANALTSYLKLNAPVADSLGALRSFAASTGLDLSAALDAYAERLALIARHKPPFWADAVFSAESGRRFEYYDGFVFELARENAADRPIVSGGRYDGLIARLSGGKRHASGIGAALRADRLETGKGAR
;
A
#
# COMPACT_ATOMS: atom_id res chain seq x y z
N ALA A 1 -26.32 16.59 13.54
CA ALA A 1 -24.87 16.62 13.84
C ALA A 1 -24.29 17.76 13.02
N THR A 2 -23.77 18.83 13.62
CA THR A 2 -23.51 20.08 12.87
C THR A 2 -22.11 20.15 12.27
N GLY A 3 -21.19 19.25 12.63
CA GLY A 3 -19.83 19.19 12.08
C GLY A 3 -19.41 17.76 11.72
N ALA A 4 -18.62 17.63 10.65
CA ALA A 4 -17.96 16.40 10.24
C ALA A 4 -16.50 16.69 9.84
N THR A 5 -15.64 15.70 10.07
CA THR A 5 -14.25 15.75 9.63
C THR A 5 -14.11 14.88 8.39
N VAL A 6 -13.53 15.44 7.33
CA VAL A 6 -13.20 14.73 6.10
C VAL A 6 -11.72 14.38 6.11
N ARG A 7 -11.42 13.10 5.94
CA ARG A 7 -10.05 12.63 5.68
C ARG A 7 -10.01 11.98 4.33
N PHE A 8 -8.95 12.21 3.56
CA PHE A 8 -8.80 11.61 2.25
C PHE A 8 -7.35 11.22 1.96
N GLY A 9 -7.15 10.45 0.90
CA GLY A 9 -5.87 10.00 0.38
C GLY A 9 -5.99 9.64 -1.09
N ASP A 10 -4.90 9.17 -1.68
CA ASP A 10 -4.90 8.68 -3.06
C ASP A 10 -3.94 7.50 -3.21
N VAL A 11 -4.50 6.31 -3.42
CA VAL A 11 -3.74 5.06 -3.59
C VAL A 11 -2.91 5.11 -4.88
N ALA A 12 -3.35 5.86 -5.90
CA ALA A 12 -2.59 6.00 -7.14
C ALA A 12 -1.27 6.74 -6.89
N ILE A 13 -1.24 7.71 -5.98
CA ILE A 13 0.00 8.41 -5.59
C ILE A 13 0.92 7.45 -4.84
N TYR A 14 0.39 6.63 -3.92
CA TYR A 14 1.20 5.62 -3.25
C TYR A 14 1.83 4.63 -4.24
N HIS A 15 1.05 4.16 -5.22
CA HIS A 15 1.58 3.30 -6.28
C HIS A 15 2.64 4.00 -7.14
N ALA A 16 2.47 5.28 -7.45
CA ALA A 16 3.48 6.07 -8.16
C ALA A 16 4.78 6.19 -7.35
N VAL A 17 4.69 6.42 -6.04
CA VAL A 17 5.85 6.41 -5.13
C VAL A 17 6.55 5.05 -5.14
N LEU A 18 5.81 3.95 -5.02
CA LEU A 18 6.38 2.59 -5.08
C LEU A 18 7.02 2.25 -6.44
N ALA A 19 6.52 2.85 -7.52
CA ALA A 19 7.08 2.67 -8.86
C ALA A 19 8.36 3.48 -9.08
N ALA A 20 8.43 4.69 -8.52
CA ALA A 20 9.59 5.58 -8.63
C ALA A 20 10.75 5.19 -7.69
N LEU A 21 10.46 4.47 -6.60
CA LEU A 21 11.47 3.94 -5.70
C LEU A 21 12.18 2.71 -6.29
N ASP A 22 13.48 2.62 -6.05
CA ASP A 22 14.32 1.47 -6.38
C ASP A 22 14.03 0.28 -5.45
N LEU A 23 12.90 -0.37 -5.70
CA LEU A 23 12.40 -1.54 -4.97
C LEU A 23 12.43 -2.75 -5.89
N SER A 24 12.83 -3.90 -5.34
CA SER A 24 12.63 -5.17 -6.03
C SER A 24 11.14 -5.41 -6.30
N PRO A 25 10.78 -6.19 -7.35
CA PRO A 25 9.39 -6.54 -7.63
C PRO A 25 8.67 -7.16 -6.41
N GLN A 26 9.38 -7.98 -5.64
CA GLN A 26 8.85 -8.63 -4.43
C GLN A 26 8.53 -7.59 -3.35
N TRP A 27 9.45 -6.65 -3.08
CA TRP A 27 9.22 -5.59 -2.10
C TRP A 27 8.10 -4.65 -2.51
N ARG A 28 8.03 -4.29 -3.80
CA ARG A 28 6.94 -3.48 -4.35
C ARG A 28 5.58 -4.15 -4.13
N ASP A 29 5.48 -5.46 -4.41
CA ASP A 29 4.24 -6.21 -4.20
C ASP A 29 3.86 -6.33 -2.71
N ARG A 30 4.84 -6.65 -1.83
CA ARG A 30 4.60 -6.74 -0.39
C ARG A 30 4.13 -5.40 0.18
N LEU A 31 4.75 -4.30 -0.21
CA LEU A 31 4.37 -2.95 0.21
C LEU A 31 2.98 -2.55 -0.32
N ARG A 32 2.66 -2.92 -1.57
CA ARG A 32 1.31 -2.75 -2.12
C ARG A 32 0.26 -3.47 -1.28
N ARG A 33 0.44 -4.77 -1.01
CA ARG A 33 -0.48 -5.56 -0.18
C ARG A 33 -0.56 -5.06 1.25
N ALA A 34 0.58 -4.66 1.83
CA ALA A 34 0.65 -4.16 3.20
C ALA A 34 -0.13 -2.85 3.39
N PHE A 35 -0.31 -2.06 2.34
CA PHE A 35 -1.05 -0.78 2.39
C PHE A 35 -2.52 -0.93 2.79
N SER A 36 -3.10 -2.12 2.60
CA SER A 36 -4.46 -2.45 3.04
C SER A 36 -4.60 -2.56 4.57
N ARG A 37 -3.50 -2.63 5.31
CA ARG A 37 -3.50 -2.70 6.79
C ARG A 37 -3.07 -1.36 7.38
N ARG A 38 -3.65 -1.02 8.53
CA ARG A 38 -3.20 0.15 9.32
C ARG A 38 -1.73 -0.05 9.70
N LYS A 39 -0.87 0.94 9.39
CA LYS A 39 0.60 0.91 9.58
C LYS A 39 1.35 -0.20 8.83
N GLY A 40 0.70 -1.03 8.02
CA GLY A 40 1.29 -2.22 7.41
C GLY A 40 2.61 -1.97 6.66
N PRO A 41 2.73 -0.96 5.78
CA PRO A 41 4.00 -0.69 5.10
C PRO A 41 5.12 -0.29 6.06
N ARG A 42 4.81 0.50 7.11
CA ARG A 42 5.81 0.90 8.12
C ARG A 42 6.30 -0.30 8.91
N GLU A 43 5.38 -1.10 9.43
CA GLU A 43 5.69 -2.33 10.17
C GLU A 43 6.50 -3.30 9.30
N LEU A 44 6.19 -3.39 8.01
CA LEU A 44 6.94 -4.20 7.07
C LEU A 44 8.38 -3.71 6.89
N LEU A 45 8.59 -2.39 6.76
CA LEU A 45 9.92 -1.79 6.66
C LEU A 45 10.71 -1.93 7.98
N GLU A 46 10.08 -1.71 9.13
CA GLU A 46 10.67 -1.86 10.46
C GLU A 46 11.09 -3.31 10.74
N ALA A 47 10.26 -4.28 10.35
CA ALA A 47 10.59 -5.69 10.43
C ALA A 47 11.76 -6.05 9.51
N ALA A 48 11.85 -5.45 8.32
CA ALA A 48 12.99 -5.65 7.41
C ALA A 48 14.29 -5.11 8.01
N ALA A 49 14.25 -3.93 8.61
CA ALA A 49 15.40 -3.30 9.26
C ALA A 49 15.88 -4.13 10.46
N SER A 50 14.96 -4.68 11.24
CA SER A 50 15.28 -5.54 12.40
C SER A 50 15.79 -6.93 11.98
N ASN A 51 15.27 -7.49 10.87
CA ASN A 51 15.65 -8.79 10.33
C ASN A 51 16.75 -8.70 9.25
N GLN A 52 17.62 -7.69 9.28
CA GLN A 52 18.81 -7.62 8.41
C GLN A 52 19.83 -8.76 8.66
N ALA A 53 19.47 -9.80 9.41
CA ALA A 53 20.14 -11.09 9.32
C ALA A 53 20.07 -11.57 7.87
N GLN A 54 21.15 -11.31 7.13
CA GLN A 54 21.40 -11.78 5.78
C GLN A 54 20.91 -13.22 5.61
N PRO A 55 20.27 -13.58 4.47
CA PRO A 55 19.97 -14.97 4.19
C PRO A 55 21.22 -15.79 4.47
N THR A 56 21.13 -16.74 5.40
CA THR A 56 22.28 -17.55 5.82
C THR A 56 22.93 -18.20 4.60
N GLY A 57 24.24 -18.44 4.64
CA GLY A 57 25.06 -18.69 3.46
C GLY A 57 24.52 -19.72 2.45
N ALA A 58 23.72 -20.71 2.86
CA ALA A 58 23.08 -21.64 1.94
C ALA A 58 21.97 -20.99 1.09
N VAL A 59 21.08 -20.18 1.68
CA VAL A 59 19.99 -19.51 0.97
C VAL A 59 20.55 -18.44 0.03
N ALA A 60 21.51 -17.63 0.48
CA ALA A 60 22.17 -16.64 -0.36
C ALA A 60 22.85 -17.27 -1.59
N ARG A 61 23.57 -18.38 -1.41
CA ARG A 61 24.19 -19.13 -2.51
C ARG A 61 23.14 -19.66 -3.49
N LEU A 62 22.08 -20.30 -2.99
CA LEU A 62 21.00 -20.82 -3.85
C LEU A 62 20.37 -19.71 -4.72
N GLY A 63 20.17 -18.51 -4.15
CA GLY A 63 19.68 -17.34 -4.88
C GLY A 63 20.47 -16.98 -6.14
N SER A 64 21.80 -17.10 -6.07
CA SER A 64 22.72 -16.75 -7.14
C SER A 64 22.86 -17.80 -8.26
N LEU A 65 22.35 -19.03 -8.05
CA LEU A 65 22.46 -20.13 -9.01
C LEU A 65 21.39 -20.07 -10.11
N ALA A 66 21.63 -20.74 -11.25
CA ALA A 66 20.59 -20.97 -12.24
C ALA A 66 19.47 -21.88 -11.69
N PRO A 67 18.23 -21.87 -12.26
CA PRO A 67 17.11 -22.64 -11.72
C PRO A 67 17.40 -24.13 -11.52
N ALA A 68 18.00 -24.78 -12.52
CA ALA A 68 18.35 -26.19 -12.47
C ALA A 68 19.44 -26.49 -11.42
N GLU A 69 20.41 -25.58 -11.26
CA GLU A 69 21.50 -25.74 -10.29
C GLU A 69 21.01 -25.56 -8.86
N ALA A 70 20.08 -24.63 -8.63
CA ALA A 70 19.44 -24.46 -7.33
C ALA A 70 18.55 -25.65 -6.97
N ALA A 71 17.82 -26.22 -7.94
CA ALA A 71 17.03 -27.44 -7.73
C ALA A 71 17.93 -28.61 -7.31
N ARG A 72 19.06 -28.80 -8.01
CA ARG A 72 20.06 -29.82 -7.64
C ARG A 72 20.65 -29.57 -6.26
N GLY A 73 20.98 -28.31 -5.93
CA GLY A 73 21.48 -27.97 -4.59
C GLY A 73 20.46 -28.25 -3.47
N VAL A 74 19.17 -28.02 -3.72
CA VAL A 74 18.09 -28.38 -2.77
C VAL A 74 17.97 -29.90 -2.65
N GLN A 75 18.03 -30.63 -3.77
CA GLN A 75 17.99 -32.09 -3.78
C GLN A 75 19.14 -32.69 -2.96
N ASP A 76 20.36 -32.19 -3.14
CA ASP A 76 21.54 -32.67 -2.42
C ASP A 76 21.41 -32.44 -0.90
N GLU A 77 20.85 -31.30 -0.47
CA GLU A 77 20.61 -31.02 0.96
C GLU A 77 19.49 -31.88 1.56
N LEU A 78 18.40 -32.10 0.82
CA LEU A 78 17.32 -33.00 1.25
C LEU A 78 17.83 -34.44 1.41
N ALA A 79 18.67 -34.91 0.48
CA ALA A 79 19.29 -36.22 0.54
C ALA A 79 20.23 -36.37 1.75
N LYS A 80 21.05 -35.36 2.07
CA LYS A 80 21.90 -35.37 3.27
C LYS A 80 21.11 -35.44 4.58
N LEU A 81 19.96 -34.77 4.61
CA LEU A 81 19.05 -34.76 5.75
C LEU A 81 18.16 -36.02 5.82
N GLY A 82 18.16 -36.85 4.77
CA GLY A 82 17.33 -38.05 4.68
C GLY A 82 15.82 -37.76 4.64
N VAL A 83 15.43 -36.62 4.07
CA VAL A 83 14.03 -36.16 4.01
C VAL A 83 13.56 -36.01 2.56
N GLU A 84 12.33 -36.41 2.30
CA GLU A 84 11.66 -36.19 1.02
C GLU A 84 10.69 -35.00 1.12
N PRO A 85 10.58 -34.17 0.08
CA PRO A 85 9.68 -33.02 0.10
C PRO A 85 8.21 -33.48 0.04
N VAL A 86 7.40 -33.03 1.00
CA VAL A 86 5.97 -33.36 1.07
C VAL A 86 5.14 -32.17 0.59
N GLY A 87 4.28 -32.40 -0.41
CA GLY A 87 3.32 -31.42 -0.91
C GLY A 87 3.90 -30.31 -1.80
N ARG A 88 5.20 -30.36 -2.12
CA ARG A 88 5.88 -29.47 -3.08
C ARG A 88 6.99 -30.23 -3.81
N THR A 89 7.29 -29.84 -5.05
CA THR A 89 8.43 -30.40 -5.77
C THR A 89 9.74 -29.74 -5.31
N VAL A 90 10.87 -30.38 -5.63
CA VAL A 90 12.21 -29.80 -5.36
C VAL A 90 12.37 -28.47 -6.12
N GLU A 91 11.86 -28.40 -7.34
CA GLU A 91 11.89 -27.20 -8.18
C GLU A 91 11.09 -26.06 -7.53
N ASP A 92 9.92 -26.35 -6.97
CA ASP A 92 9.11 -25.37 -6.23
C ASP A 92 9.84 -24.86 -4.99
N VAL A 93 10.49 -25.76 -4.24
CA VAL A 93 11.26 -25.38 -3.04
C VAL A 93 12.45 -24.52 -3.44
N ALA A 94 13.19 -24.91 -4.48
CA ALA A 94 14.33 -24.15 -4.99
C ALA A 94 13.91 -22.77 -5.50
N ALA A 95 12.83 -22.68 -6.27
CA ALA A 95 12.29 -21.40 -6.76
C ALA A 95 11.97 -20.46 -5.59
N ARG A 96 11.30 -20.94 -4.55
CA ARG A 96 10.95 -20.12 -3.36
C ARG A 96 12.17 -19.74 -2.52
N LEU A 97 13.15 -20.63 -2.38
CA LEU A 97 14.40 -20.31 -1.69
C LEU A 97 15.20 -19.25 -2.45
N ARG A 98 15.20 -19.31 -3.79
CA ARG A 98 15.80 -18.29 -4.64
C ARG A 98 15.07 -16.95 -4.54
N GLU A 99 13.75 -16.96 -4.56
CA GLU A 99 12.94 -15.77 -4.31
C GLU A 99 13.25 -15.17 -2.95
N LYS A 100 13.37 -16.01 -1.90
CA LYS A 100 13.73 -15.58 -0.55
C LYS A 100 15.16 -15.05 -0.46
N ALA A 101 16.08 -15.58 -1.24
CA ALA A 101 17.45 -15.09 -1.33
C ALA A 101 17.53 -13.74 -2.06
N ALA A 102 16.66 -13.53 -3.04
CA ALA A 102 16.51 -12.26 -3.76
C ALA A 102 15.67 -11.21 -3.01
N ASP A 103 15.04 -11.59 -1.88
CA ASP A 103 14.27 -10.71 -0.99
C ASP A 103 15.19 -9.85 -0.11
N VAL A 104 16.16 -9.19 -0.74
CA VAL A 104 17.07 -8.25 -0.09
C VAL A 104 16.24 -7.05 0.39
N ALA A 105 16.40 -6.69 1.67
CA ALA A 105 15.69 -5.55 2.24
C ALA A 105 16.00 -4.26 1.45
N PRO A 106 15.04 -3.31 1.35
CA PRO A 106 15.28 -2.06 0.65
C PRO A 106 16.45 -1.30 1.30
N ALA A 107 17.23 -0.60 0.49
CA ALA A 107 18.26 0.29 0.99
C ALA A 107 17.66 1.29 2.01
N ALA A 108 18.43 1.65 3.03
CA ALA A 108 17.95 2.54 4.09
C ALA A 108 17.38 3.86 3.56
N ALA A 109 18.00 4.43 2.51
CA ALA A 109 17.50 5.63 1.85
C ALA A 109 16.11 5.44 1.22
N VAL A 110 15.87 4.29 0.55
CA VAL A 110 14.58 3.93 -0.04
C VAL A 110 13.51 3.74 1.04
N ALA A 111 13.84 3.01 2.11
CA ALA A 111 12.93 2.82 3.25
C ALA A 111 12.60 4.15 3.96
N ASN A 112 13.58 5.04 4.11
CA ASN A 112 13.40 6.36 4.72
C ASN A 112 12.53 7.27 3.84
N ALA A 113 12.76 7.28 2.52
CA ALA A 113 11.93 8.03 1.57
C ALA A 113 10.46 7.59 1.68
N LEU A 114 10.19 6.28 1.62
CA LEU A 114 8.82 5.77 1.76
C LEU A 114 8.21 6.08 3.14
N THR A 115 9.01 5.98 4.21
CA THR A 115 8.56 6.34 5.57
C THR A 115 8.22 7.82 5.67
N SER A 116 8.97 8.71 5.01
CA SER A 116 8.69 10.14 4.98
C SER A 116 7.41 10.45 4.19
N TYR A 117 7.17 9.79 3.05
CA TYR A 117 5.90 9.87 2.33
C TYR A 117 4.73 9.47 3.24
N LEU A 118 4.83 8.33 3.93
CA LEU A 118 3.77 7.83 4.80
C LEU A 118 3.48 8.75 5.99
N LYS A 119 4.37 9.70 6.33
CA LYS A 119 4.16 10.72 7.37
C LYS A 119 3.42 11.96 6.85
N LEU A 120 3.23 12.11 5.54
CA LEU A 120 2.57 13.28 4.98
C LEU A 120 1.10 13.34 5.41
N ASN A 121 0.79 14.44 6.10
CA ASN A 121 -0.53 14.83 6.53
C ASN A 121 -0.63 16.35 6.36
N ALA A 122 -1.66 16.83 5.67
CA ALA A 122 -1.80 18.25 5.35
C ALA A 122 -3.27 18.61 5.11
N PRO A 123 -3.69 19.86 5.38
CA PRO A 123 -4.94 20.39 4.86
C PRO A 123 -5.04 20.24 3.34
N VAL A 124 -6.25 20.13 2.80
CA VAL A 124 -6.46 19.97 1.35
C VAL A 124 -5.76 21.06 0.54
N ALA A 125 -5.77 22.30 1.03
CA ALA A 125 -5.14 23.45 0.37
C ALA A 125 -3.62 23.28 0.21
N ASP A 126 -2.97 22.64 1.18
CA ASP A 126 -1.51 22.49 1.23
C ASP A 126 -1.03 21.12 0.71
N SER A 127 -1.95 20.17 0.56
CA SER A 127 -1.66 18.77 0.25
C SER A 127 -0.83 18.56 -1.03
N LEU A 128 -1.17 19.26 -2.11
CA LEU A 128 -0.40 19.21 -3.36
C LEU A 128 1.01 19.79 -3.18
N GLY A 129 1.14 20.89 -2.43
CA GLY A 129 2.44 21.49 -2.11
C GLY A 129 3.32 20.55 -1.30
N ALA A 130 2.76 19.92 -0.26
CA ALA A 130 3.47 18.95 0.56
C ALA A 130 3.97 17.75 -0.26
N LEU A 131 3.15 17.24 -1.18
CA LEU A 131 3.52 16.15 -2.08
C LEU A 131 4.62 16.54 -3.09
N ARG A 132 4.55 17.76 -3.65
CA ARG A 132 5.59 18.29 -4.54
C ARG A 132 6.91 18.49 -3.82
N SER A 133 6.88 19.04 -2.61
CA SER A 133 8.07 19.19 -1.76
C SER A 133 8.69 17.83 -1.43
N PHE A 134 7.86 16.83 -1.11
CA PHE A 134 8.32 15.46 -0.92
C PHE A 134 9.03 14.91 -2.18
N ALA A 135 8.39 15.01 -3.35
CA ALA A 135 8.95 14.55 -4.62
C ALA A 135 10.32 15.21 -4.90
N ALA A 136 10.41 16.53 -4.76
CA ALA A 136 11.64 17.29 -4.95
C ALA A 136 12.74 16.88 -3.96
N SER A 137 12.40 16.74 -2.67
CA SER A 137 13.38 16.38 -1.61
C SER A 137 13.95 14.97 -1.76
N THR A 138 13.20 14.08 -2.43
CA THR A 138 13.60 12.68 -2.63
C THR A 138 14.11 12.41 -4.04
N GLY A 139 14.05 13.39 -4.95
CA GLY A 139 14.40 13.22 -6.36
C GLY A 139 13.48 12.28 -7.13
N LEU A 140 12.27 12.02 -6.63
CA LEU A 140 11.31 11.13 -7.28
C LEU A 140 10.49 11.88 -8.32
N ASP A 141 10.43 11.35 -9.55
CA ASP A 141 9.49 11.86 -10.55
C ASP A 141 8.07 11.33 -10.27
N LEU A 142 7.23 12.22 -9.76
CA LEU A 142 5.81 11.96 -9.50
C LEU A 142 4.90 12.85 -10.35
N SER A 143 5.44 13.53 -11.36
CA SER A 143 4.77 14.58 -12.14
C SER A 143 3.37 14.18 -12.61
N ALA A 144 3.27 13.09 -13.37
CA ALA A 144 2.00 12.61 -13.92
C ALA A 144 0.95 12.29 -12.83
N ALA A 145 1.37 11.68 -11.72
CA ALA A 145 0.46 11.36 -10.61
C ALA A 145 -0.01 12.62 -9.87
N LEU A 146 0.88 13.60 -9.70
CA LEU A 146 0.57 14.87 -9.04
C LEU A 146 -0.29 15.80 -9.91
N ASP A 147 -0.12 15.77 -11.23
CA ASP A 147 -0.98 16.50 -12.16
C ASP A 147 -2.40 15.94 -12.16
N ALA A 148 -2.52 14.61 -12.24
CA ALA A 148 -3.83 13.95 -12.12
C ALA A 148 -4.48 14.24 -10.76
N TYR A 149 -3.71 14.27 -9.67
CA TYR A 149 -4.21 14.62 -8.34
C TYR A 149 -4.68 16.08 -8.26
N ALA A 150 -3.89 17.02 -8.79
CA ALA A 150 -4.23 18.44 -8.83
C ALA A 150 -5.54 18.68 -9.60
N GLU A 151 -5.70 18.05 -10.76
CA GLU A 151 -6.94 18.10 -11.54
C GLU A 151 -8.14 17.60 -10.72
N ARG A 152 -7.97 16.51 -9.96
CA ARG A 152 -9.02 16.00 -9.05
C ARG A 152 -9.44 17.03 -8.04
N LEU A 153 -8.48 17.62 -7.33
CA LEU A 153 -8.78 18.55 -6.25
C LEU A 153 -9.52 19.76 -6.80
N ALA A 154 -9.13 20.24 -7.99
CA ALA A 154 -9.82 21.32 -8.68
C ALA A 154 -11.27 20.93 -9.05
N LEU A 155 -11.49 19.73 -9.59
CA LEU A 155 -12.83 19.25 -9.93
C LEU A 155 -13.71 19.05 -8.69
N ILE A 156 -13.18 18.46 -7.62
CA ILE A 156 -13.91 18.27 -6.35
C ILE A 156 -14.28 19.64 -5.75
N ALA A 157 -13.35 20.59 -5.73
CA ALA A 157 -13.58 21.92 -5.17
C ALA A 157 -14.71 22.67 -5.89
N ARG A 158 -14.88 22.48 -7.21
CA ARG A 158 -16.00 23.08 -7.97
C ARG A 158 -17.37 22.65 -7.47
N HIS A 159 -17.48 21.42 -6.95
CA HIS A 159 -18.73 20.90 -6.40
C HIS A 159 -19.02 21.37 -4.97
N LYS A 160 -18.06 22.06 -4.32
CA LYS A 160 -18.16 22.60 -2.95
C LYS A 160 -18.76 21.58 -1.96
N PRO A 161 -18.20 20.36 -1.85
CA PRO A 161 -18.74 19.40 -0.91
C PRO A 161 -18.64 19.95 0.53
N PRO A 162 -19.64 19.69 1.38
CA PRO A 162 -19.58 20.10 2.78
C PRO A 162 -18.29 19.62 3.45
N PHE A 163 -17.72 20.47 4.31
CA PHE A 163 -16.50 20.19 5.09
C PHE A 163 -15.23 19.97 4.25
N TRP A 164 -15.28 20.16 2.92
CA TRP A 164 -14.12 19.96 2.05
C TRP A 164 -13.01 20.98 2.30
N ALA A 165 -13.35 22.22 2.62
CA ALA A 165 -12.37 23.27 2.93
C ALA A 165 -11.46 22.87 4.11
N ASP A 166 -11.99 22.11 5.06
CA ASP A 166 -11.30 21.63 6.26
C ASP A 166 -10.82 20.17 6.10
N ALA A 167 -10.91 19.60 4.89
CA ALA A 167 -10.51 18.22 4.63
C ALA A 167 -9.00 18.04 4.81
N VAL A 168 -8.62 16.90 5.37
CA VAL A 168 -7.21 16.58 5.64
C VAL A 168 -6.75 15.44 4.73
N PHE A 169 -5.74 15.72 3.90
CA PHE A 169 -4.99 14.71 3.20
C PHE A 169 -4.15 13.91 4.19
N SER A 170 -4.05 12.61 3.92
CA SER A 170 -3.10 11.73 4.56
C SER A 170 -2.63 10.74 3.51
N ALA A 171 -1.32 10.72 3.24
CA ALA A 171 -0.65 9.75 2.36
C ALA A 171 -0.86 8.30 2.77
N GLU A 172 -1.33 8.18 4.00
CA GLU A 172 -1.57 6.96 4.70
C GLU A 172 -3.08 6.63 4.72
N SER A 173 -3.98 7.49 4.24
CA SER A 173 -5.43 7.21 4.15
C SER A 173 -5.76 6.21 3.02
N GLY A 174 -6.82 5.39 3.18
CA GLY A 174 -7.26 4.37 2.20
C GLY A 174 -7.42 2.95 2.75
N ARG A 175 -7.26 2.78 4.06
CA ARG A 175 -6.68 1.56 4.65
C ARG A 175 -7.64 0.44 5.06
N ARG A 176 -8.89 0.42 4.59
CA ARG A 176 -9.83 -0.66 5.00
C ARG A 176 -10.05 -1.71 3.93
N PHE A 177 -9.75 -1.39 2.68
CA PHE A 177 -10.13 -2.23 1.56
C PHE A 177 -9.00 -2.33 0.54
N GLU A 178 -8.50 -3.55 0.34
CA GLU A 178 -7.44 -3.89 -0.64
C GLU A 178 -7.87 -3.66 -2.10
N TYR A 179 -9.12 -3.27 -2.33
CA TYR A 179 -9.66 -3.08 -3.67
C TYR A 179 -9.60 -1.65 -4.19
N TYR A 180 -9.25 -0.66 -3.36
CA TYR A 180 -9.10 0.71 -3.84
C TYR A 180 -7.76 0.92 -4.55
N ASP A 181 -7.77 1.71 -5.62
CA ASP A 181 -6.61 1.97 -6.49
C ASP A 181 -6.45 3.44 -6.89
N GLY A 182 -7.24 4.35 -6.31
CA GLY A 182 -7.11 5.79 -6.52
C GLY A 182 -7.57 6.60 -5.31
N PHE A 183 -8.31 7.69 -5.57
CA PHE A 183 -8.87 8.56 -4.54
C PHE A 183 -9.71 7.78 -3.51
N VAL A 184 -9.49 8.07 -2.24
CA VAL A 184 -10.16 7.44 -1.10
C VAL A 184 -10.52 8.50 -0.07
N PHE A 185 -11.64 8.32 0.61
CA PHE A 185 -12.13 9.28 1.59
C PHE A 185 -12.91 8.62 2.72
N GLU A 186 -12.88 9.26 3.87
CA GLU A 186 -13.65 8.92 5.06
C GLU A 186 -14.30 10.19 5.61
N LEU A 187 -15.56 10.09 6.03
CA LEU A 187 -16.23 11.14 6.78
C LEU A 187 -16.51 10.60 8.18
N ALA A 188 -16.13 11.37 9.18
CA ALA A 188 -16.39 11.07 10.58
C ALA A 188 -17.15 12.23 11.22
N ARG A 189 -17.86 11.95 12.31
CA ARG A 189 -18.42 13.02 13.15
C ARG A 189 -17.24 13.75 13.78
N GLU A 190 -17.34 15.06 13.94
CA GLU A 190 -16.26 15.91 14.48
C GLU A 190 -15.68 15.37 15.81
N ASN A 191 -16.54 14.92 16.72
CA ASN A 191 -16.15 14.36 18.02
C ASN A 191 -15.84 12.84 17.99
N ALA A 192 -15.70 12.24 16.82
CA ALA A 192 -15.44 10.80 16.63
C ALA A 192 -14.62 10.53 15.37
N ALA A 193 -13.55 11.31 15.17
CA ALA A 193 -12.72 11.28 13.95
C ALA A 193 -12.10 9.91 13.62
N ASP A 194 -11.91 9.04 14.61
CA ASP A 194 -11.38 7.68 14.49
C ASP A 194 -12.45 6.65 14.09
N ARG A 195 -13.73 7.02 14.15
CA ARG A 195 -14.89 6.18 13.85
C ARG A 195 -15.69 6.77 12.68
N PRO A 196 -15.20 6.64 11.44
CA PRO A 196 -15.88 7.18 10.27
C PRO A 196 -17.26 6.56 10.06
N ILE A 197 -18.22 7.40 9.71
CA ILE A 197 -19.59 7.03 9.36
C ILE A 197 -19.73 6.73 7.87
N VAL A 198 -18.88 7.33 7.03
CA VAL A 198 -18.80 7.04 5.60
C VAL A 198 -17.37 6.69 5.25
N SER A 199 -17.18 5.69 4.39
CA SER A 199 -15.91 5.38 3.76
C SER A 199 -16.13 5.06 2.29
N GLY A 200 -15.28 5.58 1.42
CA GLY A 200 -15.41 5.40 -0.03
C GLY A 200 -14.10 5.57 -0.77
N GLY A 201 -14.14 5.28 -2.06
CA GLY A 201 -12.98 5.43 -2.93
C GLY A 201 -13.16 4.83 -4.31
N ARG A 202 -12.12 4.98 -5.13
CA ARG A 202 -12.02 4.47 -6.51
C ARG A 202 -11.49 3.03 -6.54
N TYR A 203 -12.09 2.16 -7.35
CA TYR A 203 -11.86 0.71 -7.39
C TYR A 203 -11.94 0.10 -8.80
N ASP A 204 -11.23 0.68 -9.76
CA ASP A 204 -11.27 0.25 -11.17
C ASP A 204 -10.82 -1.21 -11.34
N GLY A 205 -9.74 -1.59 -10.66
CA GLY A 205 -9.16 -2.92 -10.65
C GLY A 205 -10.02 -3.98 -9.99
N LEU A 206 -11.03 -3.60 -9.18
CA LEU A 206 -12.01 -4.56 -8.68
C LEU A 206 -12.91 -5.07 -9.81
N ILE A 207 -13.34 -4.18 -10.70
CA ILE A 207 -14.22 -4.53 -11.84
C ILE A 207 -13.47 -5.47 -12.80
N ALA A 208 -12.21 -5.16 -13.08
CA ALA A 208 -11.35 -6.03 -13.87
C ALA A 208 -11.17 -7.42 -13.23
N ARG A 209 -10.89 -7.47 -11.92
CA ARG A 209 -10.72 -8.75 -11.20
C ARG A 209 -11.99 -9.61 -11.19
N LEU A 210 -13.14 -9.02 -10.86
CA LEU A 210 -14.41 -9.74 -10.80
C LEU A 210 -14.88 -10.24 -12.18
N SER A 211 -14.52 -9.54 -13.25
CA SER A 211 -14.83 -9.96 -14.61
C SER A 211 -13.84 -10.97 -15.19
N GLY A 212 -12.80 -11.37 -14.45
CA GLY A 212 -11.72 -12.21 -14.96
C GLY A 212 -10.95 -11.55 -16.11
N GLY A 213 -10.78 -10.22 -16.07
CA GLY A 213 -10.12 -9.42 -17.10
C GLY A 213 -10.98 -9.09 -18.32
N LYS A 214 -12.27 -9.46 -18.33
CA LYS A 214 -13.16 -9.23 -19.49
C LYS A 214 -13.74 -7.82 -19.56
N ARG A 215 -13.62 -7.03 -18.49
CA ARG A 215 -14.14 -5.66 -18.41
C ARG A 215 -13.12 -4.75 -17.73
N HIS A 216 -12.85 -3.62 -18.37
CA HIS A 216 -12.12 -2.52 -17.77
C HIS A 216 -13.09 -1.34 -17.69
N ALA A 217 -13.37 -0.89 -16.47
CA ALA A 217 -14.23 0.27 -16.24
C ALA A 217 -13.75 1.00 -14.99
N SER A 218 -14.05 2.30 -14.94
CA SER A 218 -13.83 3.09 -13.73
C SER A 218 -14.94 2.88 -12.73
N GLY A 219 -14.61 2.77 -11.44
CA GLY A 219 -15.59 2.63 -10.36
C GLY A 219 -15.25 3.53 -9.19
N ILE A 220 -16.22 4.28 -8.66
CA ILE A 220 -16.11 5.04 -7.42
C ILE A 220 -17.41 4.93 -6.64
N GLY A 221 -17.31 4.82 -5.32
CA GLY A 221 -18.48 4.62 -4.46
C GLY A 221 -18.13 4.77 -2.99
N ALA A 222 -19.15 4.77 -2.15
CA ALA A 222 -19.02 4.89 -0.71
C ALA A 222 -20.08 4.06 0.01
N ALA A 223 -19.77 3.66 1.25
CA ALA A 223 -20.68 2.98 2.13
C ALA A 223 -20.92 3.82 3.39
N LEU A 224 -22.20 3.91 3.79
CA LEU A 224 -22.64 4.52 5.04
C LEU A 224 -22.79 3.44 6.11
N ARG A 225 -22.18 3.69 7.27
CA ARG A 225 -22.25 2.83 8.45
C ARG A 225 -23.43 3.27 9.31
N ALA A 226 -24.61 2.72 9.03
CA ALA A 226 -25.84 3.04 9.76
C ALA A 226 -25.71 2.83 11.27
N ASP A 227 -24.98 1.79 11.70
CA ASP A 227 -24.63 1.46 13.09
C ASP A 227 -23.85 2.57 13.82
N ARG A 228 -23.34 3.57 13.09
CA ARG A 228 -22.54 4.68 13.61
C ARG A 228 -23.27 6.03 13.53
N LEU A 229 -24.49 6.04 13.00
CA LEU A 229 -25.32 7.24 12.93
C LEU A 229 -26.04 7.53 14.25
N GLU A 230 -26.38 6.47 15.00
CA GLU A 230 -27.08 6.62 16.27
C GLU A 230 -26.12 6.95 17.42
N THR A 231 -26.37 8.09 18.06
CA THR A 231 -25.86 8.40 19.39
C THR A 231 -26.87 7.94 20.43
N GLY A 232 -26.53 6.90 21.18
CA GLY A 232 -27.11 6.54 22.49
C GLY A 232 -28.56 6.96 22.76
N LYS A 233 -29.51 6.11 22.36
CA LYS A 233 -30.79 5.89 23.06
C LYS A 233 -31.17 4.43 22.91
N GLY A 234 -30.66 3.56 23.78
CA GLY A 234 -31.01 2.14 23.78
C GLY A 234 -29.94 1.18 24.29
N ALA A 235 -29.22 1.54 25.34
CA ALA A 235 -28.67 0.53 26.25
C ALA A 235 -29.56 0.56 27.50
N ARG A 236 -30.63 -0.21 27.46
CA ARG A 236 -31.34 -0.74 28.63
C ARG A 236 -31.39 -2.23 28.47
#